data_AF-A0A447N5V7-F1
#
_entry.id   AF-A0A447N5V7-F1
#
_cell.length_a   1.000
_cell.length_b   1.000
_cell.length_c   1.000
_cell.angle_alpha   90.00
_cell.angle_beta   90.00
_cell.angle_gamma   90.00
#
_symmetry.space_group_name_H-M   'P 1'
#
loop_
_entity.id
_entity.type
_entity.pdbx_description
1 polymer ?
#
loop_
_entity_poly.entity_id
_entity_poly.type
_entity_poly.pdbx_seq_one_letter_code
_entity_poly.pdbx_strand_id
1 'polypeptide(L)'
;MLSNDPYGNRAETDRFRQEATKYLSDESDINTLVSVFKHVRIYSMIIEMNTNLSHKSHVKGIIYDSLNSIVAILNKRERYLHLNLRSMIEHIARIALNKTYSGGDFDGTVRRRDFDYLKSNRRNENWNYLHNVYINACHYVHFSPQANINTSATFFAVACKRLPFIAKESYS
;
A
#
# COMPACT_ATOMS: atom_id res chain seq x y z
N MET A 1 26.28 25.73 -10.32
CA MET A 1 24.83 25.68 -10.57
C MET A 1 24.26 24.57 -9.70
N LEU A 2 23.34 24.89 -8.78
CA LEU A 2 22.54 23.87 -8.09
C LEU A 2 21.56 23.30 -9.12
N SER A 3 21.53 21.97 -9.27
CA SER A 3 20.57 21.30 -10.17
C SER A 3 19.14 21.56 -9.67
N ASN A 4 18.21 21.88 -10.58
CA ASN A 4 16.77 21.95 -10.28
C ASN A 4 16.16 20.57 -9.96
N ASP A 5 16.92 19.49 -10.17
CA ASP A 5 16.56 18.12 -9.82
C ASP A 5 17.79 17.40 -9.22
N PRO A 6 18.15 17.70 -7.96
CA PRO A 6 19.39 17.19 -7.36
C PRO A 6 19.40 15.67 -7.14
N TYR A 7 18.23 15.02 -7.24
CA TYR A 7 18.05 13.58 -7.05
C TYR A 7 17.55 12.85 -8.30
N GLY A 8 17.48 13.53 -9.45
CA GLY A 8 17.01 12.94 -10.72
C GLY A 8 15.55 12.46 -10.69
N ASN A 9 14.74 12.92 -9.73
CA ASN A 9 13.39 12.41 -9.52
C ASN A 9 12.45 12.74 -10.67
N ARG A 10 12.62 13.90 -11.32
CA ARG A 10 11.80 14.29 -12.45
C ARG A 10 12.08 13.38 -13.63
N ALA A 11 13.36 13.20 -13.97
CA ALA A 11 13.77 12.33 -15.08
C ALA A 11 13.30 10.88 -14.88
N GLU A 12 13.45 10.33 -13.67
CA GLU A 12 13.01 8.96 -13.35
C GLU A 12 11.47 8.84 -13.38
N THR A 13 10.74 9.84 -12.91
CA THR A 13 9.28 9.86 -12.96
C THR A 13 8.78 9.91 -14.42
N ASP A 14 9.41 10.73 -15.26
CA ASP A 14 9.03 10.87 -16.66
C ASP A 14 9.32 9.57 -17.43
N ARG A 15 10.45 8.91 -17.15
CA ARG A 15 10.77 7.56 -17.67
C ARG A 15 9.74 6.52 -17.22
N PHE A 16 9.38 6.51 -15.94
CA PHE A 16 8.37 5.59 -15.43
C PHE A 16 7.00 5.81 -16.08
N ARG A 17 6.58 7.07 -16.27
CA ARG A 17 5.35 7.40 -17.00
C ARG A 17 5.37 6.82 -18.42
N GLN A 18 6.44 7.03 -19.16
CA GLN A 18 6.60 6.49 -20.53
C GLN A 18 6.48 4.97 -20.55
N GLU A 19 7.04 4.28 -19.53
CA GLU A 19 6.90 2.84 -19.41
C GLU A 19 5.46 2.42 -19.08
N ALA A 20 4.80 3.09 -18.14
CA ALA A 20 3.42 2.79 -17.74
C ALA A 20 2.42 2.93 -18.92
N THR A 21 2.60 3.95 -19.77
CA THR A 21 1.79 4.16 -20.98
C THR A 21 1.88 3.01 -21.99
N LYS A 22 2.90 2.14 -21.92
CA LYS A 22 2.98 0.94 -22.77
C LYS A 22 2.01 -0.16 -22.35
N TYR A 23 1.56 -0.15 -21.09
CA TYR A 23 0.70 -1.19 -20.52
C TYR A 23 -0.73 -0.71 -20.26
N LEU A 24 -0.90 0.59 -20.03
CA LEU A 24 -2.18 1.21 -19.68
C LEU A 24 -2.52 2.32 -20.67
N SER A 25 -3.79 2.42 -21.02
CA SER A 25 -4.32 3.46 -21.91
C SER A 25 -5.05 4.57 -21.16
N ASP A 26 -5.49 4.31 -19.92
CA ASP A 26 -6.22 5.29 -19.13
C ASP A 26 -5.28 6.24 -18.39
N GLU A 27 -5.45 7.54 -18.61
CA GLU A 27 -4.59 8.57 -18.05
C GLU A 27 -4.77 8.70 -16.52
N SER A 28 -5.94 8.38 -15.97
CA SER A 28 -6.17 8.40 -14.52
C SER A 28 -5.36 7.29 -13.82
N ASP A 29 -5.37 6.09 -14.39
CA ASP A 29 -4.61 4.95 -13.90
C ASP A 29 -3.10 5.22 -14.01
N ILE A 30 -2.63 5.77 -15.13
CA ILE A 30 -1.23 6.18 -15.30
C ILE A 30 -0.83 7.21 -14.25
N ASN A 31 -1.64 8.24 -14.04
CA ASN A 31 -1.38 9.27 -13.03
C ASN A 31 -1.33 8.70 -11.61
N THR A 32 -2.18 7.71 -11.32
CA THR A 32 -2.18 7.02 -10.04
C THR A 32 -0.90 6.22 -9.84
N LEU A 33 -0.46 5.43 -10.82
CA LEU A 33 0.81 4.69 -10.73
C LEU A 33 2.01 5.62 -10.61
N VAL A 34 2.02 6.73 -11.36
CA VAL A 34 3.07 7.76 -11.28
C VAL A 34 3.10 8.39 -9.88
N SER A 35 1.93 8.64 -9.28
CA SER A 35 1.84 9.14 -7.91
C SER A 35 2.42 8.14 -6.90
N VAL A 36 2.10 6.86 -7.01
CA VAL A 36 2.67 5.80 -6.16
C VAL A 36 4.19 5.74 -6.33
N PHE A 37 4.69 5.81 -7.57
CA PHE A 37 6.13 5.81 -7.84
C PHE A 37 6.83 7.03 -7.22
N LYS A 38 6.22 8.22 -7.27
CA LYS A 38 6.74 9.41 -6.58
C LYS A 38 6.85 9.21 -5.07
N HIS A 39 5.85 8.58 -4.43
CA HIS A 39 5.92 8.25 -3.00
C HIS A 39 7.07 7.29 -2.70
N VAL A 40 7.29 6.27 -3.53
CA VAL A 40 8.45 5.38 -3.42
C VAL A 40 9.76 6.17 -3.45
N ARG A 41 9.92 7.10 -4.40
CA ARG A 41 11.10 7.96 -4.51
C ARG A 41 11.30 8.81 -3.25
N ILE A 42 10.23 9.42 -2.74
CA ILE A 42 10.26 10.22 -1.50
C ILE A 42 10.70 9.36 -0.32
N TYR A 43 10.16 8.15 -0.16
CA TYR A 43 10.55 7.25 0.93
C TYR A 43 12.01 6.82 0.83
N SER A 44 12.50 6.52 -0.39
CA SER A 44 13.92 6.23 -0.62
C SER A 44 14.82 7.40 -0.22
N MET A 45 14.45 8.62 -0.59
CA MET A 45 15.19 9.82 -0.19
C MET A 45 15.21 10.01 1.33
N ILE A 46 14.07 9.83 2.02
CA ILE A 46 14.01 9.94 3.48
C ILE A 46 14.98 8.97 4.14
N ILE A 47 15.11 7.75 3.60
CA ILE A 47 16.02 6.71 4.09
C ILE A 47 17.50 7.05 3.85
N GLU A 48 17.81 7.69 2.72
CA GLU A 48 19.16 8.09 2.34
C GLU A 48 19.61 9.32 3.14
N MET A 49 18.73 10.30 3.29
CA MET A 49 19.00 11.54 4.02
C MET A 49 19.05 11.34 5.54
N ASN A 50 18.34 10.33 6.08
CA ASN A 50 18.31 10.04 7.51
C ASN A 50 18.91 8.66 7.79
N THR A 51 20.22 8.63 8.03
CA THR A 51 20.95 7.39 8.34
C THR A 51 20.46 6.72 9.63
N ASN A 52 19.96 7.50 10.60
CA ASN A 52 19.52 7.04 11.93
C ASN A 52 18.00 6.83 12.07
N LEU A 53 17.28 6.59 10.97
CA LEU A 53 15.83 6.38 11.01
C LEU A 53 15.46 5.05 11.72
N SER A 54 14.81 5.13 12.88
CA SER A 54 14.49 3.98 13.76
C SER A 54 13.62 2.87 13.15
N HIS A 55 12.96 3.13 12.01
CA HIS A 55 12.11 2.17 11.30
C HIS A 55 12.48 1.97 9.83
N LYS A 56 13.75 2.19 9.48
CA LYS A 56 14.25 2.07 8.10
C LYS A 56 13.87 0.75 7.41
N SER A 57 13.85 -0.37 8.12
CA SER A 57 13.43 -1.67 7.57
C SER A 57 11.96 -1.71 7.16
N HIS A 58 11.05 -1.12 7.94
CA HIS A 58 9.63 -1.08 7.61
C HIS A 58 9.34 -0.11 6.47
N VAL A 59 10.04 1.02 6.39
CA VAL A 59 9.93 1.93 5.23
C VAL A 59 10.44 1.26 3.96
N LYS A 60 11.54 0.49 4.03
CA LYS A 60 12.00 -0.35 2.91
C LYS A 60 10.96 -1.40 2.49
N GLY A 61 10.27 -2.02 3.45
CA GLY A 61 9.16 -2.92 3.18
C GLY A 61 8.02 -2.24 2.43
N ILE A 62 7.61 -1.04 2.86
CA ILE A 62 6.59 -0.23 2.17
C ILE A 62 7.01 0.09 0.73
N ILE A 63 8.28 0.46 0.51
CA ILE A 63 8.82 0.71 -0.84
C ILE A 63 8.71 -0.54 -1.70
N TYR A 64 9.16 -1.68 -1.17
CA TYR A 64 9.16 -2.96 -1.87
C TYR A 64 7.73 -3.39 -2.27
N ASP A 65 6.79 -3.32 -1.32
CA ASP A 65 5.40 -3.68 -1.55
C ASP A 65 4.70 -2.71 -2.50
N SER A 66 5.05 -1.42 -2.47
CA SER A 66 4.52 -0.42 -3.42
C SER A 66 4.97 -0.73 -4.85
N LEU A 67 6.26 -1.04 -5.05
CA LEU A 67 6.79 -1.42 -6.37
C LEU A 67 6.19 -2.75 -6.86
N ASN A 68 6.05 -3.75 -5.98
CA ASN A 68 5.39 -4.99 -6.33
C ASN A 68 3.90 -4.80 -6.63
N SER A 69 3.24 -3.84 -5.99
CA SER A 69 1.85 -3.48 -6.31
C SER A 69 1.73 -2.91 -7.72
N ILE A 70 2.67 -2.06 -8.14
CA ILE A 70 2.75 -1.58 -9.53
C ILE A 70 2.91 -2.78 -10.48
N VAL A 71 3.88 -3.66 -10.22
CA VAL A 71 4.11 -4.86 -11.07
C VAL A 71 2.86 -5.74 -11.11
N ALA A 72 2.20 -5.96 -9.98
CA ALA A 72 0.97 -6.74 -9.90
C ALA A 72 -0.16 -6.12 -10.73
N ILE A 73 -0.33 -4.80 -10.70
CA ILE A 73 -1.32 -4.08 -11.52
C ILE A 73 -1.01 -4.25 -13.01
N LEU A 74 0.23 -3.96 -13.44
CA LEU A 74 0.63 -4.07 -14.84
C LEU A 74 0.48 -5.49 -15.40
N ASN A 75 0.68 -6.50 -14.54
CA ASN A 75 0.53 -7.91 -14.89
C ASN A 75 -0.87 -8.49 -14.56
N LYS A 76 -1.83 -7.66 -14.14
CA LYS A 76 -3.21 -8.06 -13.81
C LYS A 76 -3.28 -9.19 -12.75
N ARG A 77 -2.40 -9.16 -11.75
CA ARG A 77 -2.30 -10.18 -10.69
C ARG A 77 -2.89 -9.70 -9.36
N GLU A 78 -4.21 -9.71 -9.26
CA GLU A 78 -4.96 -9.18 -8.09
C GLU A 78 -4.55 -9.76 -6.74
N ARG A 79 -4.35 -11.08 -6.67
CA ARG A 79 -3.95 -11.74 -5.41
C ARG A 79 -2.64 -11.15 -4.85
N TYR A 80 -1.68 -10.84 -5.71
CA TYR A 80 -0.42 -10.23 -5.27
C TYR A 80 -0.60 -8.78 -4.84
N LEU A 81 -1.49 -8.03 -5.50
CA LEU A 81 -1.84 -6.68 -5.05
C LEU A 81 -2.40 -6.71 -3.62
N HIS A 82 -3.33 -7.63 -3.31
CA HIS A 82 -3.87 -7.76 -1.96
C HIS A 82 -2.84 -8.21 -0.93
N LEU A 83 -1.91 -9.11 -1.30
CA LEU A 83 -0.78 -9.48 -0.43
C LEU A 83 0.09 -8.27 -0.09
N ASN A 84 0.43 -7.45 -1.09
CA ASN A 84 1.24 -6.25 -0.90
C ASN A 84 0.50 -5.20 -0.04
N LEU A 85 -0.79 -4.97 -0.30
CA LEU A 85 -1.61 -4.04 0.50
C LEU A 85 -1.65 -4.44 1.97
N ARG A 86 -1.86 -5.73 2.24
CA ARG A 86 -1.81 -6.29 3.59
C ARG A 86 -0.46 -6.00 4.25
N SER A 87 0.64 -6.35 3.59
CA SER A 87 2.00 -6.16 4.11
C SER A 87 2.34 -4.69 4.37
N MET A 88 1.96 -3.78 3.47
CA MET A 88 2.13 -2.33 3.68
C MET A 88 1.43 -1.83 4.93
N ILE A 89 0.18 -2.24 5.18
CA ILE A 89 -0.58 -1.84 6.37
C ILE A 89 0.09 -2.38 7.64
N GLU A 90 0.61 -3.61 7.59
CA GLU A 90 1.38 -4.16 8.72
C GLU A 90 2.66 -3.36 8.99
N HIS A 91 3.38 -2.91 7.96
CA HIS A 91 4.54 -2.04 8.14
C HIS A 91 4.17 -0.69 8.76
N ILE A 92 3.09 -0.06 8.31
CA ILE A 92 2.58 1.19 8.90
C ILE A 92 2.20 0.96 10.37
N ALA A 93 1.51 -0.15 10.69
CA ALA A 93 1.17 -0.50 12.06
C ALA A 93 2.41 -0.78 12.93
N ARG A 94 3.44 -1.45 12.42
CA ARG A 94 4.71 -1.66 13.14
C ARG A 94 5.40 -0.34 13.48
N ILE A 95 5.44 0.60 12.53
CA ILE A 95 5.97 1.96 12.76
C ILE A 95 5.15 2.67 13.83
N ALA A 96 3.83 2.67 13.71
CA ALA A 96 2.95 3.34 14.67
C ALA A 96 3.06 2.76 16.08
N LEU A 97 3.15 1.45 16.22
CA LEU A 97 3.32 0.78 17.51
C LEU A 97 4.75 0.89 18.06
N ASN A 98 5.67 1.54 17.32
CA ASN A 98 7.09 1.55 17.60
C ASN A 98 7.66 0.14 17.83
N LYS A 99 7.14 -0.85 17.09
CA LYS A 99 7.67 -2.22 17.12
C LYS A 99 9.01 -2.19 16.39
N THR A 100 10.11 -2.20 17.14
CA THR A 100 11.46 -2.31 16.59
C THR A 100 11.84 -3.79 16.51
N TYR A 101 12.49 -4.18 15.41
CA TYR A 101 13.05 -5.52 15.27
C TYR A 101 14.32 -5.62 16.12
N SER A 102 14.28 -6.37 17.22
CA SER A 102 15.39 -6.53 18.17
C SER A 102 16.17 -7.83 18.01
N GLY A 103 15.98 -8.58 16.91
CA GLY A 103 16.81 -9.75 16.57
C GLY A 103 16.62 -11.01 17.43
N GLY A 104 15.57 -11.08 18.25
CA GLY A 104 15.12 -12.29 18.94
C GLY A 104 13.68 -12.66 18.59
N ASP A 105 13.13 -13.69 19.26
CA ASP A 105 11.71 -14.10 19.16
C ASP A 105 10.79 -13.04 19.82
N PHE A 106 10.76 -11.84 19.24
CA PHE A 106 9.78 -10.82 19.54
C PHE A 106 8.86 -10.69 18.33
N ASP A 107 7.58 -10.97 18.57
CA ASP A 107 6.58 -11.12 17.54
C ASP A 107 6.30 -9.78 16.83
N GLY A 108 7.06 -9.49 15.78
CA GLY A 108 6.82 -8.40 14.83
C GLY A 108 5.47 -8.54 14.08
N THR A 109 4.67 -9.56 14.39
CA THR A 109 3.31 -9.69 13.90
C THR A 109 2.44 -8.55 14.40
N VAL A 110 1.58 -8.09 13.49
CA VAL A 110 0.49 -7.17 13.79
C VAL A 110 -0.76 -8.01 13.93
N ARG A 111 -1.34 -8.01 15.13
CA ARG A 111 -2.54 -8.78 15.48
C ARG A 111 -3.76 -7.86 15.54
N ARG A 112 -4.96 -8.44 15.52
CA ARG A 112 -6.23 -7.69 15.65
C ARG A 112 -6.24 -6.73 16.85
N ARG A 113 -5.77 -7.19 18.02
CA ARG A 113 -5.67 -6.38 19.24
C ARG A 113 -4.81 -5.13 19.07
N ASP A 114 -3.81 -5.19 18.19
CA ASP A 114 -2.93 -4.06 17.92
C ASP A 114 -3.67 -2.98 17.13
N PHE A 115 -4.52 -3.37 16.17
CA PHE A 115 -5.43 -2.44 15.49
C PHE A 115 -6.49 -1.87 16.44
N ASP A 116 -7.01 -2.67 17.37
CA ASP A 116 -7.96 -2.20 18.39
C ASP A 116 -7.34 -1.13 19.31
N TYR A 117 -6.07 -1.33 19.70
CA TYR A 117 -5.28 -0.32 20.40
C TYR A 117 -5.07 0.94 19.55
N LEU A 118 -4.63 0.81 18.31
CA LEU A 118 -4.38 1.95 17.42
C LEU A 118 -5.63 2.80 17.19
N LYS A 119 -6.79 2.17 16.95
CA LYS A 119 -8.08 2.86 16.83
C LYS A 119 -8.46 3.60 18.12
N SER A 120 -8.18 3.03 19.28
CA SER A 120 -8.56 3.61 20.57
C SER A 120 -7.65 4.77 20.98
N ASN A 121 -6.35 4.65 20.71
CA ASN A 121 -5.29 5.52 21.24
C ASN A 121 -4.74 6.51 20.19
N ARG A 122 -5.04 6.32 18.90
CA ARG A 122 -4.62 7.20 17.80
C ARG A 122 -5.80 7.55 16.89
N ARG A 123 -6.89 8.03 17.50
CA ARG A 123 -8.19 8.27 16.82
C ARG A 123 -8.12 9.23 15.62
N ASN A 124 -7.15 10.16 15.62
CA ASN A 124 -6.97 11.12 14.53
C ASN A 124 -6.25 10.52 13.31
N GLU A 125 -5.71 9.32 13.44
CA GLU A 125 -5.10 8.57 12.35
C GLU A 125 -6.16 7.59 11.80
N ASN A 126 -6.25 7.45 10.47
CA ASN A 126 -7.30 6.70 9.76
C ASN A 126 -7.24 5.17 9.95
N TRP A 127 -7.04 4.67 11.18
CA TRP A 127 -6.88 3.26 11.53
C TRP A 127 -8.12 2.42 11.26
N ASN A 128 -9.32 3.00 11.39
CA ASN A 128 -10.56 2.30 11.00
C ASN A 128 -10.52 1.94 9.51
N TYR A 129 -10.14 2.90 8.66
CA TYR A 129 -10.02 2.68 7.23
C TYR A 129 -8.90 1.67 6.92
N LEU A 130 -7.69 1.86 7.47
CA LEU A 130 -6.56 0.97 7.22
C LEU A 130 -6.87 -0.48 7.67
N HIS A 131 -7.49 -0.66 8.83
CA HIS A 131 -7.85 -1.99 9.31
C HIS A 131 -8.93 -2.65 8.44
N ASN A 132 -9.89 -1.88 7.92
CA ASN A 132 -10.89 -2.40 6.98
C ASN A 132 -10.24 -2.84 5.65
N VAL A 133 -9.30 -2.05 5.11
CA VAL A 133 -8.54 -2.44 3.91
C VAL A 133 -7.72 -3.71 4.17
N TYR A 134 -7.09 -3.81 5.34
CA TYR A 134 -6.34 -4.99 5.77
C TYR A 134 -7.23 -6.24 5.82
N ILE A 135 -8.38 -6.16 6.47
CA ILE A 135 -9.33 -7.27 6.60
C ILE A 135 -9.82 -7.70 5.20
N ASN A 136 -10.19 -6.75 4.34
CA ASN A 136 -10.64 -7.06 2.99
C ASN A 136 -9.55 -7.75 2.16
N ALA A 137 -8.31 -7.29 2.26
CA ALA A 137 -7.17 -7.94 1.62
C ALA A 137 -6.94 -9.37 2.14
N CYS A 138 -7.08 -9.59 3.45
CA CYS A 138 -7.03 -10.94 4.04
C CYS A 138 -8.15 -11.84 3.51
N HIS A 139 -9.39 -11.35 3.51
CA HIS A 139 -10.52 -12.11 2.97
C HIS A 139 -10.28 -12.48 1.50
N TYR A 140 -9.75 -11.54 0.70
CA TYR A 140 -9.44 -11.80 -0.71
C TYR A 140 -8.37 -12.89 -0.87
N VAL A 141 -7.24 -12.77 -0.17
CA VAL A 141 -6.11 -13.72 -0.26
C VAL A 141 -6.50 -15.13 0.18
N HIS A 142 -7.40 -15.24 1.16
CA HIS A 142 -7.86 -16.51 1.71
C HIS A 142 -9.15 -17.04 1.06
N PHE A 143 -9.63 -16.41 -0.02
CA PHE A 143 -10.88 -16.79 -0.70
C PHE A 143 -12.06 -16.91 0.27
N SER A 144 -12.11 -16.03 1.27
CA SER A 144 -13.15 -16.04 2.30
C SER A 144 -14.50 -15.69 1.68
N PRO A 145 -15.62 -16.32 2.09
CA PRO A 145 -16.95 -15.98 1.59
C PRO A 145 -17.30 -14.49 1.72
N GLN A 146 -16.74 -13.83 2.74
CA GLN A 146 -16.91 -12.41 3.04
C GLN A 146 -16.27 -11.49 1.99
N ALA A 147 -15.31 -11.97 1.21
CA ALA A 147 -14.75 -11.19 0.10
C ALA A 147 -15.65 -11.19 -1.13
N ASN A 148 -16.71 -12.02 -1.16
CA ASN A 148 -17.64 -12.15 -2.28
C ASN A 148 -16.92 -12.19 -3.65
N ILE A 149 -15.81 -12.93 -3.70
CA ILE A 149 -14.91 -12.94 -4.84
C ILE A 149 -15.65 -13.61 -5.98
N ASN A 150 -15.90 -12.86 -7.04
CA ASN A 150 -16.32 -13.47 -8.28
C ASN A 150 -15.11 -14.22 -8.86
N THR A 151 -15.07 -15.54 -8.67
CA THR A 151 -13.99 -16.41 -9.16
C THR A 151 -13.88 -16.44 -10.70
N SER A 152 -14.84 -15.84 -11.41
CA SER A 152 -14.83 -15.66 -12.87
C SER A 152 -14.38 -14.25 -13.33
N ALA A 153 -14.15 -13.31 -12.41
CA ALA A 153 -13.75 -11.95 -12.74
C ALA A 153 -12.24 -11.82 -12.92
N THR A 154 -11.82 -11.12 -13.98
CA THR A 154 -10.48 -10.53 -14.11
C THR A 154 -10.56 -9.02 -13.82
N PHE A 155 -9.43 -8.36 -13.54
CA PHE A 155 -9.31 -6.95 -13.10
C PHE A 155 -10.27 -5.95 -13.78
N PHE A 156 -10.56 -6.17 -15.07
CA PHE A 156 -11.50 -5.35 -15.86
C PHE A 156 -12.96 -5.40 -15.38
N ALA A 157 -13.41 -6.50 -14.80
CA ALA A 157 -14.79 -6.65 -14.33
C ALA A 157 -15.04 -5.88 -13.01
N VAL A 158 -13.99 -5.62 -12.22
CA VAL A 158 -14.08 -4.84 -10.96
C VAL A 158 -13.91 -3.35 -11.23
N ALA A 159 -13.07 -2.94 -12.19
CA ALA A 159 -12.95 -1.52 -12.58
C ALA A 159 -14.26 -0.96 -13.20
N CYS A 160 -15.07 -1.79 -13.84
CA CYS A 160 -16.34 -1.38 -14.45
C CYS A 160 -17.52 -1.33 -13.44
N LYS A 161 -17.33 -1.82 -12.21
CA LYS A 161 -18.29 -1.64 -11.13
C LYS A 161 -17.59 -0.84 -10.04
N ARG A 162 -17.89 0.47 -9.96
CA ARG A 162 -17.71 1.27 -8.74
C ARG A 162 -17.97 0.34 -7.55
N LEU A 163 -16.92 0.03 -6.79
CA LEU A 163 -17.05 -0.74 -5.55
C LEU A 163 -18.19 -0.07 -4.78
N PRO A 164 -19.31 -0.76 -4.49
CA PRO A 164 -20.33 -0.17 -3.65
C PRO A 164 -19.68 0.04 -2.30
N PHE A 165 -19.36 1.30 -2.02
CA PHE A 165 -19.06 1.78 -0.70
C PHE A 165 -20.26 1.39 0.15
N ILE A 166 -20.12 0.34 0.96
CA ILE A 166 -21.15 -0.04 1.94
C ILE A 166 -21.08 1.02 3.04
N ALA A 167 -21.64 2.19 2.76
CA ALA A 167 -22.18 3.07 3.78
C ALA A 167 -23.47 2.40 4.25
N LYS A 168 -23.38 1.55 5.28
CA LYS A 168 -24.57 1.27 6.09
C LYS A 168 -24.81 2.47 6.99
N GLU A 169 -25.56 3.43 6.48
CA GLU A 169 -26.38 4.29 7.33
C GLU A 169 -27.26 3.38 8.17
N SER A 170 -27.06 3.42 9.48
CA SER A 170 -27.97 2.83 10.45
C SER A 170 -28.72 3.99 11.09
N TYR A 171 -29.77 4.45 10.41
CA TYR A 171 -30.87 5.16 11.07
C TYR A 171 -31.93 4.11 11.42
N SER A 172 -32.02 3.81 12.72
CA SER A 172 -33.20 3.31 13.42
C SER A 172 -32.98 3.56 14.90
#